data_AF-A0AA39C4D8-F1
#
_entry.id   AF-A0AA39C4D8-F1
#
_cell.length_a   1.000
_cell.length_b   1.000
_cell.length_c   1.000
_cell.angle_alpha   90.00
_cell.angle_beta   90.00
_cell.angle_gamma   90.00
#
_symmetry.space_group_name_H-M   'P 1'
#
loop_
_entity.id
_entity.type
_entity.pdbx_description
1 polymer ?
#
loop_
_entity_poly.entity_id
_entity_poly.type
_entity_poly.pdbx_seq_one_letter_code
_entity_poly.pdbx_strand_id
1 'polypeptide(L)'
;MIELILITIIYIHRIINANASTSINEDCSLSICLPGLFCNAAEICVRNLTSCSSYKWTNSLWKPSCDDDDSWSAKQCKGETSNGKCFCYNSKGSRIFGWAWWKDSKNMTCACSRRRDELKGIRDDVSLHCSENGNYEELQCDNGLCWCVESKTGKPTQRIYPESVMNYLPCC
;
A
#
# COMPACT_ATOMS: atom_id res chain seq x y z
N MET A 1 19.98 -51.83 0.92
CA MET A 1 18.58 -51.75 1.42
C MET A 1 18.38 -50.55 2.35
N ILE A 2 19.31 -50.29 3.28
CA ILE A 2 19.26 -49.13 4.21
C ILE A 2 19.45 -47.77 3.50
N GLU A 3 20.35 -47.67 2.51
CA GLU A 3 20.54 -46.42 1.77
C GLU A 3 19.31 -45.96 0.97
N LEU A 4 18.59 -46.89 0.32
CA LEU A 4 17.34 -46.53 -0.36
C LEU A 4 16.31 -46.00 0.63
N ILE A 5 16.18 -46.60 1.82
CA ILE A 5 15.25 -46.13 2.87
C ILE A 5 15.61 -44.72 3.35
N LEU A 6 16.90 -44.41 3.55
CA LEU A 6 17.34 -43.05 3.91
C LEU A 6 17.00 -42.04 2.81
N ILE A 7 17.24 -42.39 1.54
CA ILE A 7 16.93 -41.53 0.40
C ILE A 7 15.41 -41.29 0.31
N THR A 8 14.57 -42.33 0.50
CA THR A 8 13.11 -42.15 0.50
C THR A 8 12.63 -41.32 1.69
N ILE A 9 13.22 -41.47 2.88
CA ILE A 9 12.87 -40.64 4.06
C ILE A 9 13.23 -39.17 3.81
N ILE A 10 14.44 -38.89 3.30
CA ILE A 10 14.87 -37.54 2.92
C ILE A 10 13.95 -36.96 1.84
N TYR A 11 13.57 -37.76 0.84
CA TYR A 11 12.67 -37.34 -0.24
C TYR A 11 11.25 -37.06 0.26
N ILE A 12 10.73 -37.88 1.19
CA ILE A 12 9.42 -37.66 1.84
C ILE A 12 9.46 -36.42 2.74
N HIS A 13 10.53 -36.20 3.51
CA HIS A 13 10.71 -34.99 4.32
C HIS A 13 10.83 -33.71 3.47
N ARG A 14 11.41 -33.82 2.27
CA ARG A 14 11.43 -32.74 1.25
C ARG A 14 10.05 -32.44 0.67
N ILE A 15 9.18 -33.44 0.50
CA ILE A 15 7.82 -33.24 -0.02
C ILE A 15 6.86 -32.68 1.04
N ILE A 16 7.01 -33.05 2.32
CA ILE A 16 6.14 -32.57 3.41
C ILE A 16 6.35 -31.06 3.69
N ASN A 17 7.56 -30.53 3.45
CA ASN A 17 7.95 -29.16 3.83
C ASN A 17 7.86 -28.10 2.72
N ALA A 18 7.44 -28.44 1.50
CA ALA A 18 7.37 -27.47 0.40
C ALA A 18 6.40 -26.28 0.66
N ASN A 19 5.56 -26.38 1.70
CA ASN A 19 4.66 -25.32 2.17
C ASN A 19 4.98 -24.82 3.60
N ALA A 20 6.10 -25.25 4.18
CA ALA A 20 6.50 -24.78 5.50
C ALA A 20 6.97 -23.32 5.40
N SER A 21 6.46 -22.47 6.29
CA SER A 21 6.89 -21.09 6.41
C SER A 21 7.79 -20.93 7.64
N THR A 22 8.87 -20.17 7.53
CA THR A 22 9.86 -20.02 8.61
C THR A 22 10.06 -18.54 9.00
N SER A 23 10.38 -18.33 10.27
CA SER A 23 10.49 -17.03 10.94
C SER A 23 11.86 -16.36 10.74
N ILE A 24 12.03 -15.18 11.31
CA ILE A 24 13.29 -14.44 11.28
C ILE A 24 14.43 -15.23 11.95
N ASN A 25 15.60 -15.23 11.31
CA ASN A 25 16.79 -15.98 11.75
C ASN A 25 16.65 -17.52 11.71
N GLU A 26 15.64 -18.05 11.04
CA GLU A 26 15.48 -19.49 10.82
C GLU A 26 15.95 -19.89 9.40
N ASP A 27 16.22 -21.20 9.24
CA ASP A 27 16.72 -21.83 8.02
C ASP A 27 15.65 -21.89 6.92
N CYS A 28 15.99 -21.37 5.74
CA CYS A 28 15.13 -21.34 4.56
C CYS A 28 15.63 -22.19 3.38
N SER A 29 16.53 -23.15 3.63
CA SER A 29 17.02 -24.09 2.62
C SER A 29 15.91 -24.87 1.89
N LEU A 30 14.81 -25.16 2.60
CA LEU A 30 13.69 -25.97 2.11
C LEU A 30 12.31 -25.37 2.42
N SER A 31 12.25 -24.13 2.88
CA SER A 31 11.04 -23.46 3.37
C SER A 31 10.96 -22.02 2.84
N ILE A 32 9.76 -21.44 2.85
CA ILE A 32 9.56 -20.05 2.41
C ILE A 32 9.61 -19.15 3.64
N CYS A 33 10.29 -18.01 3.55
CA CYS A 33 10.26 -17.04 4.64
C CYS A 33 8.87 -16.42 4.81
N LEU A 34 8.45 -16.18 6.05
CA LEU A 34 7.22 -15.46 6.34
C LEU A 34 7.21 -14.03 5.72
N PRO A 35 6.03 -13.44 5.46
CA PRO A 35 5.91 -12.14 4.82
C PRO A 35 6.80 -11.04 5.45
N GLY A 36 7.48 -10.29 4.59
CA GLY A 36 8.45 -9.26 4.96
C GLY A 36 9.85 -9.74 5.28
N LEU A 37 10.14 -11.01 5.01
CA LEU A 37 11.47 -11.61 5.06
C LEU A 37 11.85 -12.11 3.66
N PHE A 38 13.15 -12.27 3.40
CA PHE A 38 13.69 -12.96 2.24
C PHE A 38 14.81 -13.91 2.67
N CYS A 39 15.01 -14.98 1.90
CA CYS A 39 16.08 -15.94 2.15
C CYS A 39 17.40 -15.35 1.62
N ASN A 40 18.39 -15.14 2.49
CA ASN A 40 19.69 -14.59 2.08
C ASN A 40 20.63 -15.70 1.57
N ALA A 41 21.85 -15.30 1.17
CA ALA A 41 22.88 -16.23 0.68
C ALA A 41 23.39 -17.24 1.73
N ALA A 42 23.08 -17.03 3.02
CA ALA A 42 23.41 -17.95 4.10
C ALA A 42 22.23 -18.88 4.44
N GLU A 43 21.21 -18.95 3.58
CA GLU A 43 19.99 -19.75 3.77
C GLU A 43 19.25 -19.40 5.06
N ILE A 44 19.30 -18.12 5.46
CA ILE A 44 18.63 -17.61 6.65
C ILE A 44 17.60 -16.53 6.26
N CYS A 45 16.41 -16.60 6.84
CA CYS A 45 15.39 -15.57 6.65
C CYS A 45 15.77 -14.27 7.36
N VAL A 46 15.95 -13.22 6.57
CA VAL A 46 16.29 -11.88 7.05
C VAL A 46 15.27 -10.85 6.56
N ARG A 47 15.19 -9.71 7.25
CA ARG A 47 14.20 -8.67 6.94
C ARG A 47 14.42 -8.08 5.56
N ASN A 48 13.34 -7.99 4.79
CA ASN A 48 13.29 -7.18 3.59
C ASN A 48 12.95 -5.73 3.95
N LEU A 49 13.94 -4.82 3.96
CA LEU A 49 13.72 -3.44 4.39
C LEU A 49 12.79 -2.63 3.48
N THR A 50 12.54 -3.08 2.25
CA THR A 50 11.59 -2.43 1.33
C THR A 50 10.16 -2.95 1.48
N SER A 51 9.97 -4.05 2.22
CA SER A 51 8.66 -4.63 2.50
C SER A 51 7.94 -3.92 3.63
N CYS A 52 6.64 -3.68 3.46
CA CYS A 52 5.77 -3.17 4.52
C CYS A 52 5.64 -4.19 5.67
N SER A 53 5.43 -5.47 5.36
CA SER A 53 5.31 -6.54 6.36
C SER A 53 6.58 -6.74 7.20
N SER A 54 7.74 -6.26 6.74
CA SER A 54 9.00 -6.37 7.49
C SER A 54 8.94 -5.72 8.87
N TYR A 55 8.02 -4.76 9.08
CA TYR A 55 7.80 -4.10 10.36
C TYR A 55 7.26 -5.04 11.43
N LYS A 56 6.63 -6.18 11.07
CA LYS A 56 6.23 -7.22 12.03
C LYS A 56 7.42 -7.73 12.84
N TRP A 57 8.60 -7.78 12.22
CA TRP A 57 9.86 -8.29 12.79
C TRP A 57 10.73 -7.21 13.46
N THR A 58 10.13 -6.06 13.81
CA THR A 58 10.81 -4.97 14.50
C THR A 58 10.29 -4.82 15.92
N ASN A 59 11.04 -4.13 16.78
CA ASN A 59 10.56 -3.70 18.09
C ASN A 59 9.72 -2.41 18.04
N SER A 60 9.30 -1.96 16.85
CA SER A 60 8.44 -0.79 16.69
C SER A 60 7.07 -1.04 17.31
N LEU A 61 6.65 -0.17 18.23
CA LEU A 61 5.31 -0.20 18.84
C LEU A 61 4.21 0.03 17.79
N TRP A 62 4.49 0.90 16.82
CA TRP A 62 3.59 1.13 15.70
C TRP A 62 3.95 0.20 14.53
N LYS A 63 2.96 -0.51 14.01
CA LYS A 63 3.06 -1.35 12.80
C LYS A 63 2.25 -0.71 11.68
N PRO A 64 2.81 -0.55 10.47
CA PRO A 64 2.06 -0.03 9.34
C PRO A 64 0.98 -1.02 8.89
N SER A 65 -0.07 -0.48 8.28
CA SER A 65 -1.01 -1.28 7.48
C SER A 65 -0.40 -1.56 6.11
N CYS A 66 -0.52 -2.79 5.65
CA CYS A 66 0.01 -3.23 4.36
C CYS A 66 -1.13 -3.75 3.49
N ASP A 67 -1.02 -3.53 2.18
CA ASP A 67 -1.92 -4.10 1.19
C ASP A 67 -1.50 -5.57 0.90
N ASP A 68 -2.34 -6.33 0.19
CA ASP A 68 -2.11 -7.76 -0.08
C ASP A 68 -0.85 -8.02 -0.92
N ASP A 69 -0.41 -7.03 -1.71
CA ASP A 69 0.82 -7.05 -2.50
C ASP A 69 2.08 -6.63 -1.70
N ASP A 70 1.94 -6.50 -0.37
CA ASP A 70 2.98 -6.07 0.56
C ASP A 70 3.46 -4.62 0.37
N SER A 71 2.75 -3.84 -0.45
CA SER A 71 2.92 -2.40 -0.50
C SER A 71 2.25 -1.71 0.70
N TRP A 72 2.57 -0.44 0.89
CA TRP A 72 1.99 0.34 1.98
C TRP A 72 0.55 0.72 1.68
N SER A 73 -0.35 0.41 2.61
CA SER A 73 -1.73 0.88 2.52
C SER A 73 -1.77 2.40 2.46
N ALA A 74 -2.67 2.92 1.62
CA ALA A 74 -2.76 4.34 1.34
C ALA A 74 -3.00 5.20 2.60
N LYS A 75 -3.73 4.67 3.58
CA LYS A 75 -4.03 5.32 4.86
C LYS A 75 -3.26 4.64 5.99
N GLN A 76 -2.45 5.42 6.71
CA GLN A 76 -1.72 4.97 7.88
C GLN A 76 -2.15 5.77 9.10
N CYS A 77 -2.61 5.09 10.14
CA CYS A 77 -3.09 5.72 11.37
C CYS A 77 -2.14 5.46 12.53
N LYS A 78 -1.84 6.50 13.31
CA LYS A 78 -0.91 6.49 14.45
C LYS A 78 -1.59 7.08 15.69
N GLY A 79 -1.32 6.49 16.86
CA GLY A 79 -1.94 6.87 18.13
C GLY A 79 -3.22 6.07 18.43
N GLU A 80 -3.88 6.42 19.53
CA GLU A 80 -5.15 5.80 19.92
C GLU A 80 -6.31 6.35 19.08
N THR A 81 -7.45 5.66 19.08
CA THR A 81 -8.62 6.09 18.29
C THR A 81 -9.19 7.44 18.72
N SER A 82 -8.94 7.87 19.97
CA SER A 82 -9.46 9.11 20.57
C SER A 82 -8.68 10.37 20.17
N ASN A 83 -7.36 10.27 20.00
CA ASN A 83 -6.46 11.40 19.74
C ASN A 83 -5.49 11.18 18.56
N GLY A 84 -5.55 10.00 17.95
CA GLY A 84 -4.70 9.61 16.83
C GLY A 84 -5.03 10.34 15.55
N LYS A 85 -4.09 10.25 14.61
CA LYS A 85 -4.20 10.85 13.27
C LYS A 85 -3.91 9.81 12.22
N CYS A 86 -4.62 9.94 11.10
CA CYS A 86 -4.39 9.19 9.90
C CYS A 86 -3.75 10.10 8.86
N PHE A 87 -2.84 9.53 8.06
CA PHE A 87 -2.10 10.24 7.04
C PHE A 87 -2.07 9.41 5.76
N CYS A 88 -1.95 10.09 4.63
CA CYS A 88 -1.77 9.43 3.35
C CYS A 88 -0.32 9.01 3.10
N TYR A 89 -0.14 7.83 2.52
CA TYR A 89 1.14 7.25 2.13
C TYR A 89 1.08 6.78 0.69
N ASN A 90 2.21 6.85 -0.01
CA ASN A 90 2.37 6.17 -1.30
C ASN A 90 2.69 4.69 -1.11
N SER A 91 2.68 3.90 -2.19
CA SER A 91 2.92 2.46 -2.16
C SER A 91 4.30 2.07 -1.59
N LYS A 92 5.27 2.99 -1.64
CA LYS A 92 6.65 2.79 -1.16
C LYS A 92 6.84 3.15 0.32
N GLY A 93 5.80 3.63 1.00
CA GLY A 93 5.86 3.96 2.42
C GLY A 93 6.30 5.38 2.75
N SER A 94 6.30 6.27 1.77
CA SER A 94 6.52 7.71 2.02
C SER A 94 5.22 8.41 2.35
N ARG A 95 5.24 9.26 3.38
CA ARG A 95 4.11 10.13 3.72
C ARG A 95 3.91 11.18 2.63
N ILE A 96 2.66 11.35 2.20
CA ILE A 96 2.24 12.33 1.19
C ILE A 96 1.17 13.26 1.76
N PHE A 97 0.70 14.21 0.95
CA PHE A 97 -0.39 15.11 1.32
C PHE A 97 -1.65 14.34 1.69
N GLY A 98 -2.42 14.85 2.66
CA GLY A 98 -3.66 14.26 3.12
C GLY A 98 -3.56 13.75 4.55
N TRP A 99 -4.49 14.19 5.41
CA TRP A 99 -4.59 13.74 6.78
C TRP A 99 -6.02 13.86 7.32
N ALA A 100 -6.32 13.12 8.38
CA ALA A 100 -7.55 13.29 9.14
C ALA A 100 -7.32 12.90 10.60
N TRP A 101 -8.17 13.39 11.50
CA TRP A 101 -8.29 12.76 12.82
C TRP A 101 -8.77 11.32 12.67
N TRP A 102 -8.32 10.44 13.56
CA TRP A 102 -8.69 9.02 13.48
C TRP A 102 -10.20 8.83 13.39
N LYS A 103 -10.97 9.52 14.25
CA LYS A 103 -12.43 9.48 14.30
C LYS A 103 -13.11 9.90 12.97
N ASP A 104 -12.48 10.79 12.21
CA ASP A 104 -13.02 11.35 10.97
C ASP A 104 -12.47 10.61 9.72
N SER A 105 -11.56 9.65 9.92
CA SER A 105 -10.84 8.95 8.85
C SER A 105 -11.61 7.80 8.20
N LYS A 106 -12.87 7.56 8.59
CA LYS A 106 -13.67 6.43 8.10
C LYS A 106 -13.75 6.41 6.56
N ASN A 107 -13.91 7.58 5.95
CA ASN A 107 -14.02 7.73 4.49
C ASN A 107 -12.71 8.16 3.79
N MET A 108 -11.59 8.21 4.53
CA MET A 108 -10.29 8.58 3.99
C MET A 108 -9.69 7.42 3.20
N THR A 109 -9.50 7.64 1.89
CA THR A 109 -8.93 6.66 0.93
C THR A 109 -7.58 7.10 0.37
N CYS A 110 -7.27 8.40 0.41
CA CYS A 110 -6.04 8.97 -0.14
C CYS A 110 -5.89 8.82 -1.66
N ALA A 111 -6.95 8.47 -2.39
CA ALA A 111 -6.88 8.15 -3.80
C ALA A 111 -6.34 9.30 -4.67
N CYS A 112 -6.79 10.53 -4.42
CA CYS A 112 -6.29 11.72 -5.15
C CYS A 112 -4.83 12.00 -4.81
N SER A 113 -4.48 11.91 -3.53
CA SER A 113 -3.11 12.19 -3.09
C SER A 113 -2.11 11.18 -3.66
N ARG A 114 -2.47 9.89 -3.70
CA ARG A 114 -1.64 8.85 -4.36
C ARG A 114 -1.53 9.11 -5.85
N ARG A 115 -2.63 9.42 -6.53
CA ARG A 115 -2.61 9.72 -7.97
C ARG A 115 -1.72 10.91 -8.28
N ARG A 116 -1.79 11.98 -7.48
CA ARG A 116 -0.91 13.14 -7.64
C ARG A 116 0.55 12.78 -7.39
N ASP A 117 0.85 11.94 -6.39
CA ASP A 117 2.21 11.48 -6.13
C ASP A 117 2.80 10.62 -7.26
N GLU A 118 2.00 9.73 -7.85
CA GLU A 118 2.39 8.91 -9.00
C GLU A 118 2.72 9.73 -10.24
N LEU A 119 2.08 10.89 -10.41
CA LEU A 119 2.28 11.78 -11.55
C LEU A 119 3.48 12.74 -11.37
N LYS A 120 3.98 12.92 -10.13
CA LYS A 120 5.16 13.77 -9.88
C LYS A 120 6.36 13.27 -10.67
N GLY A 121 7.01 14.18 -11.39
CA GLY A 121 8.17 13.85 -12.23
C GLY A 121 7.83 13.16 -13.56
N ILE A 122 6.54 12.91 -13.83
CA ILE A 122 6.04 12.49 -15.15
C ILE A 122 5.36 13.69 -15.84
N ARG A 123 4.50 14.40 -15.10
CA ARG A 123 3.76 15.57 -15.55
C ARG A 123 3.79 16.62 -14.45
N ASP A 124 4.44 17.75 -14.72
CA ASP A 124 4.59 18.84 -13.74
C ASP A 124 3.38 19.79 -13.71
N ASP A 125 2.50 19.71 -14.71
CA ASP A 125 1.33 20.55 -14.94
C ASP A 125 0.03 19.99 -14.34
N VAL A 126 0.08 18.84 -13.65
CA VAL A 126 -1.13 18.17 -13.14
C VAL A 126 -1.78 18.97 -12.02
N SER A 127 -3.02 19.38 -12.24
CA SER A 127 -3.82 20.19 -11.30
C SER A 127 -4.95 19.41 -10.62
N LEU A 128 -4.70 18.16 -10.22
CA LEU A 128 -5.71 17.39 -9.47
C LEU A 128 -5.98 18.02 -8.09
N HIS A 129 -7.27 18.27 -7.83
CA HIS A 129 -7.77 18.88 -6.61
C HIS A 129 -8.11 17.82 -5.57
N CYS A 130 -7.35 17.78 -4.48
CA CYS A 130 -7.56 16.82 -3.39
C CYS A 130 -8.07 17.53 -2.15
N SER A 131 -9.08 16.95 -1.50
CA SER A 131 -9.54 17.43 -0.20
C SER A 131 -8.52 17.15 0.90
N GLU A 132 -8.71 17.73 2.10
CA GLU A 132 -7.75 17.62 3.21
C GLU A 132 -7.44 16.18 3.61
N ASN A 133 -8.40 15.25 3.49
CA ASN A 133 -8.17 13.83 3.79
C ASN A 133 -7.49 13.07 2.64
N GLY A 134 -7.15 13.74 1.56
CA GLY A 134 -6.46 13.20 0.40
C GLY A 134 -7.35 12.46 -0.61
N ASN A 135 -8.67 12.49 -0.44
CA ASN A 135 -9.64 12.09 -1.46
C ASN A 135 -9.76 13.15 -2.56
N TYR A 136 -10.47 12.84 -3.64
CA TYR A 136 -10.77 13.82 -4.69
C TYR A 136 -11.83 14.82 -4.20
N GLU A 137 -11.66 16.08 -4.55
CA GLU A 137 -12.76 17.03 -4.63
C GLU A 137 -13.65 16.66 -5.83
N GLU A 138 -14.95 16.95 -5.76
CA GLU A 138 -15.90 16.42 -6.76
C GLU A 138 -15.64 17.00 -8.15
N LEU A 139 -15.34 18.30 -8.24
CA LEU A 139 -14.90 18.94 -9.48
C LEU A 139 -13.39 18.73 -9.65
N GLN A 140 -13.00 18.20 -10.81
CA GLN A 140 -11.61 18.13 -11.24
C GLN A 140 -11.45 18.91 -12.54
N CYS A 141 -10.34 19.65 -12.65
CA CYS A 141 -9.92 20.30 -13.88
C CYS A 141 -8.44 20.00 -14.12
N ASP A 142 -8.10 19.55 -15.32
CA ASP A 142 -6.72 19.33 -15.77
C ASP A 142 -6.62 19.66 -17.25
N ASN A 143 -5.58 20.40 -17.63
CA ASN A 143 -5.28 20.73 -19.02
C ASN A 143 -6.49 21.31 -19.82
N GLY A 144 -7.22 22.26 -19.22
CA GLY A 144 -8.35 22.95 -19.84
C GLY A 144 -9.63 22.12 -19.99
N LEU A 145 -9.68 20.95 -19.37
CA LEU A 145 -10.85 20.07 -19.31
C LEU A 145 -11.28 19.88 -17.86
N CYS A 146 -12.59 19.93 -17.61
CA CYS A 146 -13.18 19.72 -16.29
C CYS A 146 -14.19 18.58 -16.31
N TRP A 147 -14.30 17.86 -15.19
CA TRP A 147 -15.23 16.75 -15.01
C TRP A 147 -15.57 16.53 -13.54
N CYS A 148 -16.73 15.92 -13.27
CA CYS A 148 -17.08 15.48 -11.93
C CYS A 148 -16.54 14.07 -11.65
N VAL A 149 -16.07 13.81 -10.43
CA VAL A 149 -15.58 12.51 -9.99
C VAL A 149 -16.21 12.04 -8.68
N GLU A 150 -16.28 10.73 -8.50
CA GLU A 150 -16.57 10.15 -7.20
C GLU A 150 -15.37 10.34 -6.27
N SER A 151 -15.60 10.92 -5.08
CA SER A 151 -14.53 11.40 -4.19
C SER A 151 -13.51 10.33 -3.79
N LYS A 152 -13.93 9.06 -3.59
CA LYS A 152 -13.07 7.99 -3.07
C LYS A 152 -12.25 7.28 -4.13
N THR A 153 -12.68 7.33 -5.38
CA THR A 153 -12.11 6.54 -6.48
C THR A 153 -11.56 7.40 -7.61
N GLY A 154 -12.01 8.66 -7.73
CA GLY A 154 -11.68 9.53 -8.85
C GLY A 154 -12.39 9.12 -10.15
N LYS A 155 -13.33 8.16 -10.10
CA LYS A 155 -14.07 7.73 -11.29
C LYS A 155 -14.96 8.85 -11.80
N PRO A 156 -14.89 9.20 -13.10
CA PRO A 156 -15.79 10.21 -13.66
C PRO A 156 -17.25 9.82 -13.47
N THR A 157 -18.05 10.73 -12.93
CA THR A 157 -19.51 10.55 -12.76
C THR A 157 -20.30 11.19 -13.89
N GLN A 158 -19.67 12.08 -14.65
CA GLN A 158 -20.26 12.86 -15.75
C GLN A 158 -19.34 12.89 -16.97
N ARG A 159 -19.84 13.48 -18.04
CA ARG A 159 -19.03 13.79 -19.24
C ARG A 159 -18.02 14.90 -18.92
N ILE A 160 -16.93 14.90 -19.68
CA ILE A 160 -15.88 15.92 -19.61
C ILE A 160 -16.33 17.14 -20.41
N TYR A 161 -16.10 18.34 -19.87
CA TYR A 161 -16.39 19.63 -20.49
C TYR A 161 -15.11 20.44 -20.63
N PRO A 162 -14.97 21.28 -21.67
CA PRO A 162 -13.96 22.34 -21.66
C PRO A 162 -14.15 23.25 -20.44
N GLU A 163 -13.06 23.73 -19.87
CA GLU A 163 -13.07 24.60 -18.68
C GLU A 163 -13.95 25.86 -18.88
N SER A 164 -13.99 26.41 -20.10
CA SER A 164 -14.83 27.56 -20.45
C SER A 164 -16.34 27.34 -20.26
N VAL A 165 -16.78 26.09 -20.18
CA VAL A 165 -18.16 25.68 -19.97
C VAL A 165 -18.30 24.74 -18.76
N MET A 166 -17.36 24.79 -17.81
CA MET A 166 -17.40 23.94 -16.61
C MET A 166 -18.67 24.13 -15.77
N ASN A 167 -19.26 25.34 -15.77
CA ASN A 167 -20.49 25.64 -15.01
C ASN A 167 -21.72 24.82 -15.43
N TYR A 168 -21.64 24.05 -16.53
CA TYR A 168 -22.68 23.07 -16.89
C TYR A 168 -22.53 21.73 -16.17
N LEU A 169 -21.41 21.51 -15.46
CA LEU A 169 -21.22 20.37 -14.59
C LEU A 169 -22.04 20.55 -13.30
N PRO A 170 -22.71 19.50 -12.80
CA PRO A 170 -23.51 19.59 -11.58
C PRO A 170 -22.69 19.75 -10.29
N CYS A 171 -21.37 19.57 -10.36
CA CYS A 171 -20.43 19.69 -9.23
C CYS A 171 -19.70 21.05 -9.18
N CYS A 172 -20.07 22.00 -10.05
CA CYS A 172 -19.58 23.39 -10.02
C CYS A 172 -20.43 24.27 -9.10
#